data_AF-A0AAV6D8I6-F1
#
_entry.id   AF-A0AAV6D8I6-F1
#
_cell.length_a   1.000
_cell.length_b   1.000
_cell.length_c   1.000
_cell.angle_alpha   90.00
_cell.angle_beta   90.00
_cell.angle_gamma   90.00
#
_symmetry.space_group_name_H-M   'P 1'
#
loop_
_entity.id
_entity.type
_entity.pdbx_description
1 polymer ?
#
loop_
_entity_poly.entity_id
_entity_poly.type
_entity_poly.pdbx_seq_one_letter_code
_entity_poly.pdbx_strand_id
1 'polypeptide(L)'
;MRCALTNAAKTIEEKPIGLEFVPSKLSFSFDSARKFFASAGFWLVLAIFNLPKRKTVEGKNIFNGFLVLAVFTGIVGLFIPPIGWPWFHIFIFPWLLIIGIVVALLPFAIVTSNYQAAKKKALTNTCINNLRQIDAAKNQWALENAKSLDAMPTEQDLKPYLAGINFPKCPLGGSYKLNAVKLDPTCTEKGHHLSH
;
A
#
# COMPACT_ATOMS: atom_id res chain seq x y z
N MET A 1 54.71 -47.65 -28.58
CA MET A 1 53.49 -46.82 -28.44
C MET A 1 52.31 -47.50 -27.72
N ARG A 2 52.45 -48.71 -27.14
CA ARG A 2 51.39 -49.36 -26.31
C ARG A 2 51.56 -49.19 -24.79
N CYS A 3 52.73 -48.74 -24.33
CA CYS A 3 53.03 -48.61 -22.89
C CYS A 3 52.59 -47.25 -22.30
N ALA A 4 52.51 -46.19 -23.13
CA ALA A 4 52.02 -44.88 -22.68
C ALA A 4 50.49 -44.82 -22.56
N LEU A 5 49.76 -45.61 -23.36
CA LEU A 5 48.29 -45.67 -23.31
C LEU A 5 47.78 -46.46 -22.10
N THR A 6 48.53 -47.46 -21.62
CA THR A 6 48.16 -48.23 -20.41
C THR A 6 48.30 -47.42 -19.13
N ASN A 7 49.24 -46.48 -19.07
CA ASN A 7 49.41 -45.62 -17.89
C ASN A 7 48.34 -44.52 -17.84
N ALA A 8 47.92 -43.98 -18.99
CA ALA A 8 46.84 -43.00 -19.06
C ALA A 8 45.46 -43.60 -18.72
N ALA A 9 45.21 -44.87 -19.10
CA ALA A 9 43.95 -45.57 -18.75
C ALA A 9 43.86 -45.86 -17.24
N LYS A 10 44.98 -46.11 -16.57
CA LYS A 10 45.00 -46.46 -15.14
C LYS A 10 44.75 -45.27 -14.21
N THR A 11 45.08 -44.05 -14.64
CA THR A 11 44.83 -42.82 -13.87
C THR A 11 43.38 -42.32 -13.89
N ILE A 12 42.50 -42.89 -14.71
CA ILE A 12 41.07 -42.50 -14.77
C ILE A 12 40.23 -43.30 -13.76
N GLU A 13 40.70 -44.48 -13.34
CA GLU A 13 39.95 -45.41 -12.48
C GLU A 13 40.09 -45.11 -10.96
N GLU A 14 41.12 -44.36 -10.54
CA GLU A 14 41.34 -44.00 -9.12
C GLU A 14 40.65 -42.72 -8.66
N LYS A 15 40.07 -41.93 -9.57
CA LYS A 15 39.23 -40.81 -9.18
C LYS A 15 37.83 -41.07 -9.71
N PRO A 16 36.97 -41.79 -8.97
CA PRO A 16 35.55 -41.61 -9.19
C PRO A 16 35.31 -40.12 -9.07
N ILE A 17 35.09 -39.45 -10.19
CA ILE A 17 34.47 -38.14 -10.22
C ILE A 17 33.15 -38.42 -9.54
N GLY A 18 33.08 -38.09 -8.26
CA GLY A 18 31.87 -38.17 -7.49
C GLY A 18 30.82 -37.35 -8.22
N LEU A 19 30.04 -38.01 -9.06
CA LEU A 19 28.64 -37.71 -9.33
C LEU A 19 27.81 -37.93 -8.04
N GLU A 20 28.40 -37.66 -6.88
CA GLU A 20 27.80 -37.57 -5.56
C GLU A 20 27.20 -36.17 -5.34
N PHE A 21 27.21 -35.31 -6.36
CA PHE A 21 26.47 -34.05 -6.37
C PHE A 21 24.99 -34.20 -6.76
N VAL A 22 24.47 -35.43 -6.80
CA VAL A 22 23.02 -35.64 -6.77
C VAL A 22 22.67 -36.31 -5.45
N PRO A 23 22.20 -35.56 -4.43
CA PRO A 23 21.64 -36.19 -3.24
C PRO A 23 20.38 -36.95 -3.66
N SER A 24 20.52 -38.26 -3.88
CA SER A 24 19.40 -39.17 -4.15
C SER A 24 18.47 -39.33 -2.94
N LYS A 25 18.87 -38.78 -1.79
CA LYS A 25 17.99 -38.49 -0.67
C LYS A 25 18.16 -37.05 -0.24
N LEU A 26 17.11 -36.25 -0.44
CA LEU A 26 16.90 -35.01 0.31
C LEU A 26 16.60 -35.39 1.76
N SER A 27 17.61 -35.85 2.51
CA SER A 27 17.47 -36.04 3.95
C SER A 27 17.42 -34.64 4.56
N PHE A 28 16.21 -34.17 4.86
CA PHE A 28 16.03 -33.09 5.80
C PHE A 28 16.68 -33.55 7.12
N SER A 29 17.90 -33.08 7.39
CA SER A 29 18.61 -33.40 8.62
C SER A 29 17.74 -33.00 9.82
N PHE A 30 17.51 -33.93 10.74
CA PHE A 30 16.74 -33.69 11.97
C PHE A 30 17.31 -32.51 12.78
N ASP A 31 18.61 -32.22 12.65
CA ASP A 31 19.25 -31.05 13.26
C ASP A 31 18.76 -29.72 12.66
N SER A 32 18.50 -29.68 11.36
CA SER A 32 17.94 -28.52 10.67
C SER A 32 16.47 -28.32 11.03
N ALA A 33 15.70 -29.42 11.12
CA ALA A 33 14.32 -29.39 11.58
C ALA A 33 14.21 -28.91 13.04
N ARG A 34 15.09 -29.38 13.93
CA ARG A 34 15.11 -28.96 15.34
C ARG A 34 15.38 -27.46 15.50
N LYS A 35 16.28 -26.90 14.68
CA LYS A 35 16.58 -25.46 14.65
C LYS A 35 15.39 -24.63 14.16
N PHE A 36 14.73 -25.10 13.10
CA PHE A 36 13.51 -24.48 12.57
C PHE A 36 12.36 -24.47 13.58
N PHE A 37 12.09 -25.62 14.22
CA PHE A 37 10.99 -25.72 15.19
C PHE A 37 11.28 -24.98 16.50
N ALA A 38 12.54 -24.85 16.92
CA ALA A 38 12.90 -24.05 18.09
C ALA A 38 12.59 -22.55 17.91
N SER A 39 12.87 -21.99 16.73
CA SER A 39 12.62 -20.57 16.44
C SER A 39 11.17 -20.29 16.05
N ALA A 40 10.57 -21.13 15.21
CA ALA A 40 9.14 -21.04 14.89
C ALA A 40 8.29 -21.22 16.16
N GLY A 41 8.69 -22.15 17.03
CA GLY A 41 8.07 -22.39 18.32
C GLY A 41 8.11 -21.17 19.24
N PHE A 42 9.25 -20.47 19.34
CA PHE A 42 9.36 -19.26 20.18
C PHE A 42 8.34 -18.17 19.79
N TRP A 43 8.23 -17.87 18.50
CA TRP A 43 7.28 -16.85 18.03
C TRP A 43 5.83 -17.31 18.09
N LEU A 44 5.54 -18.60 17.89
CA LEU A 44 4.21 -19.17 18.08
C LEU A 44 3.78 -19.15 19.54
N VAL A 45 4.67 -19.49 20.47
CA VAL A 45 4.42 -19.40 21.92
C VAL A 45 4.16 -17.96 22.33
N LEU A 46 5.01 -17.01 21.89
CA LEU A 46 4.79 -15.59 22.15
C LEU A 46 3.46 -15.10 21.57
N ALA A 47 3.09 -15.56 20.36
CA ALA A 47 1.79 -15.25 19.77
C ALA A 47 0.66 -15.72 20.68
N ILE A 48 0.65 -17.00 21.07
CA ILE A 48 -0.38 -17.63 21.92
C ILE A 48 -0.52 -16.92 23.27
N PHE A 49 0.59 -16.57 23.93
CA PHE A 49 0.57 -15.81 25.19
C PHE A 49 0.01 -14.38 25.03
N ASN A 50 0.14 -13.78 23.85
CA ASN A 50 -0.37 -12.43 23.55
C ASN A 50 -1.80 -12.44 22.96
N LEU A 51 -2.30 -13.58 22.46
CA LEU A 51 -3.66 -13.71 21.92
C LEU A 51 -4.78 -13.34 22.91
N PRO A 52 -4.78 -13.78 24.19
CA PRO A 52 -5.89 -13.47 25.09
C PRO A 52 -5.93 -11.99 25.53
N LYS A 53 -4.92 -11.18 25.21
CA LYS A 53 -4.77 -9.80 25.70
C LYS A 53 -5.13 -8.70 24.71
N ARG A 54 -5.55 -8.99 23.46
CA ARG A 54 -5.91 -7.93 22.49
C ARG A 54 -7.25 -8.18 21.79
N LYS A 55 -8.24 -7.29 22.02
CA LYS A 55 -9.34 -7.06 21.07
C LYS A 55 -8.83 -6.10 19.99
N THR A 56 -8.66 -6.58 18.76
CA THR A 56 -8.16 -5.80 17.62
C THR A 56 -9.27 -4.94 17.02
N VAL A 57 -9.02 -3.64 16.82
CA VAL A 57 -10.02 -2.64 16.38
C VAL A 57 -10.33 -2.72 14.88
N GLU A 58 -9.62 -3.53 14.10
CA GLU A 58 -9.67 -3.42 12.63
C GLU A 58 -9.51 -4.76 11.89
N GLY A 59 -10.16 -5.84 12.35
CA GLY A 59 -10.30 -7.12 11.62
C GLY A 59 -9.00 -7.86 11.22
N LYS A 60 -7.82 -7.31 11.51
CA LYS A 60 -6.52 -7.91 11.23
C LYS A 60 -6.04 -8.71 12.43
N ASN A 61 -5.91 -10.02 12.22
CA ASN A 61 -5.44 -10.95 13.23
C ASN A 61 -3.95 -10.74 13.46
N ILE A 62 -3.58 -10.23 14.64
CA ILE A 62 -2.18 -10.12 15.09
C ILE A 62 -1.44 -11.46 15.02
N PHE A 63 -2.20 -12.56 15.13
CA PHE A 63 -1.72 -13.92 14.90
C PHE A 63 -1.06 -14.12 13.53
N ASN A 64 -1.64 -13.56 12.46
CA ASN A 64 -1.09 -13.69 11.11
C ASN A 64 0.28 -13.00 11.02
N GLY A 65 0.48 -11.90 11.75
CA GLY A 65 1.78 -11.22 11.84
C GLY A 65 2.84 -12.08 12.52
N PHE A 66 2.50 -12.68 13.67
CA PHE A 66 3.42 -13.58 14.37
C PHE A 66 3.69 -14.88 13.59
N LEU A 67 2.71 -15.40 12.86
CA LEU A 67 2.86 -16.58 12.01
C LEU A 67 3.87 -16.32 10.87
N VAL A 68 3.76 -15.18 10.19
CA VAL A 68 4.71 -14.78 9.15
C VAL A 68 6.12 -14.63 9.72
N LEU A 69 6.24 -14.04 10.91
CA LEU A 69 7.53 -13.86 11.59
C LEU A 69 8.15 -15.20 12.01
N ALA A 70 7.33 -16.16 12.49
CA ALA A 70 7.76 -17.50 12.85
C ALA A 70 8.32 -18.27 11.65
N VAL A 71 7.65 -18.18 10.49
CA VAL A 71 8.11 -18.83 9.25
C VAL A 71 9.41 -18.18 8.75
N PHE A 72 9.47 -16.85 8.72
CA PHE A 72 10.65 -16.14 8.22
C PHE A 72 11.89 -16.38 9.08
N THR A 73 11.74 -16.31 10.41
CA THR A 73 12.85 -16.58 11.34
C THR A 73 13.26 -18.05 11.36
N GLY A 74 12.31 -18.98 11.15
CA GLY A 74 12.61 -20.39 10.91
C GLY A 74 13.47 -20.63 9.67
N ILE A 75 13.14 -19.99 8.55
CA ILE A 75 13.89 -20.14 7.29
C ILE A 75 15.32 -19.58 7.43
N VAL A 76 15.47 -18.40 8.02
CA VAL A 76 16.80 -17.80 8.29
C VAL A 76 17.66 -18.73 9.16
N GLY A 77 17.04 -19.54 10.03
CA GLY A 77 17.73 -20.49 10.91
C GLY A 77 18.30 -21.74 10.30
N LEU A 78 17.96 -22.00 9.04
CA LEU A 78 18.60 -23.06 8.29
C LEU A 78 20.02 -22.67 7.84
N PHE A 79 20.33 -21.38 7.77
CA PHE A 79 21.57 -20.86 7.20
C PHE A 79 22.59 -20.35 8.22
N ILE A 80 22.22 -20.23 9.51
CA ILE A 80 23.10 -19.69 10.55
C ILE A 80 23.69 -20.82 11.41
N PRO A 81 25.02 -20.84 11.64
CA PRO A 81 25.66 -21.84 12.49
C PRO A 81 25.17 -21.75 13.95
N PRO A 82 25.11 -22.89 14.67
CA PRO A 82 24.44 -22.99 15.97
C PRO A 82 25.04 -22.07 17.05
N ILE A 83 26.32 -21.70 16.94
CA ILE A 83 26.99 -20.86 17.92
C ILE A 83 26.53 -19.39 17.84
N GLY A 84 26.05 -18.94 16.68
CA GLY A 84 25.57 -17.58 16.46
C GLY A 84 24.07 -17.42 16.69
N TRP A 85 23.34 -18.51 16.91
CA TRP A 85 21.87 -18.52 16.88
C TRP A 85 21.20 -17.71 18.02
N PRO A 86 21.61 -17.84 19.29
CA PRO A 86 21.05 -17.01 20.38
C PRO A 86 21.43 -15.54 20.22
N TRP A 87 22.67 -15.29 19.81
CA TRP A 87 23.22 -13.94 19.63
C TRP A 87 22.56 -13.21 18.45
N PHE A 88 22.16 -13.92 17.39
CA PHE A 88 21.42 -13.35 16.26
C PHE A 88 20.07 -12.75 16.71
N HIS A 89 19.30 -13.47 17.51
CA HIS A 89 18.01 -12.96 17.99
C HIS A 89 18.13 -11.86 19.04
N ILE A 90 19.18 -11.89 19.87
CA ILE A 90 19.39 -10.91 20.94
C ILE A 90 20.01 -9.61 20.40
N PHE A 91 21.00 -9.71 19.51
CA PHE A 91 21.84 -8.56 19.11
C PHE A 91 21.73 -8.14 17.65
N ILE A 92 21.21 -8.96 16.74
CA ILE A 92 21.24 -8.66 15.29
C ILE A 92 19.82 -8.43 14.75
N PHE A 93 18.90 -9.36 15.03
CA PHE A 93 17.53 -9.33 14.54
C PHE A 93 16.73 -8.09 14.96
N PRO A 94 16.80 -7.60 16.23
CA PRO A 94 16.07 -6.39 16.62
C PRO A 94 16.55 -5.16 15.87
N TRP A 95 17.87 -5.02 15.67
CA TRP A 95 18.46 -3.90 14.95
C TRP A 95 18.10 -3.90 13.47
N LEU A 96 18.16 -5.07 12.81
CA LEU A 96 17.75 -5.20 11.41
C LEU A 96 16.26 -4.90 11.22
N LEU A 97 15.40 -5.37 12.14
CA LEU A 97 13.96 -5.10 12.08
C LEU A 97 13.67 -3.61 12.30
N ILE A 98 14.34 -2.96 13.26
CA ILE A 98 14.20 -1.52 13.50
C ILE A 98 14.68 -0.72 12.27
N ILE A 99 15.86 -1.03 11.73
CA ILE A 99 16.39 -0.35 10.54
C ILE A 99 15.44 -0.55 9.34
N GLY A 100 14.96 -1.77 9.11
CA GLY A 100 14.02 -2.07 8.04
C GLY A 100 12.71 -1.28 8.17
N ILE A 101 12.15 -1.17 9.38
CA ILE A 101 10.95 -0.38 9.65
C ILE A 101 11.22 1.10 9.38
N VAL A 102 12.35 1.64 9.86
CA VAL A 102 12.72 3.04 9.64
C VAL A 102 12.87 3.34 8.15
N VAL A 103 13.60 2.51 7.41
CA VAL A 103 13.79 2.67 5.95
C VAL A 103 12.48 2.55 5.18
N ALA A 104 11.56 1.66 5.60
CA ALA A 104 10.27 1.49 4.94
C ALA A 104 9.26 2.61 5.27
N LEU A 105 9.28 3.15 6.49
CA LEU A 105 8.30 4.14 6.96
C LEU A 105 8.72 5.59 6.72
N LEU A 106 10.01 5.91 6.77
CA LEU A 106 10.50 7.29 6.55
C LEU A 106 10.06 7.90 5.20
N PRO A 107 10.06 7.15 4.08
CA PRO A 107 9.57 7.69 2.80
C PRO A 107 8.08 8.04 2.82
N PHE A 108 7.26 7.37 3.64
CA PHE A 108 5.82 7.56 3.69
C PHE A 108 5.43 8.91 4.31
N ALA A 109 6.19 9.40 5.30
CA ALA A 109 5.94 10.68 5.93
C ALA A 109 6.18 11.88 4.97
N ILE A 110 7.15 11.77 4.08
CA ILE A 110 7.50 12.84 3.14
C ILE A 110 6.46 12.94 2.02
N VAL A 111 6.02 11.80 1.48
CA VAL A 111 5.09 11.74 0.34
C VAL A 111 3.66 12.15 0.72
N THR A 112 3.23 11.91 1.96
CA THR A 112 1.84 12.14 2.39
C THR A 112 1.45 13.62 2.49
N SER A 113 2.37 14.50 2.88
CA SER A 113 2.08 15.94 3.05
C SER A 113 1.72 16.63 1.73
N ASN A 114 2.51 16.38 0.68
CA ASN A 114 2.28 16.91 -0.66
C ASN A 114 0.98 16.37 -1.28
N TYR A 115 0.64 15.12 -1.00
CA TYR A 115 -0.59 14.50 -1.49
C TYR A 115 -1.86 15.18 -0.96
N GLN A 116 -1.91 15.49 0.35
CA GLN A 116 -3.10 16.13 0.94
C GLN A 116 -3.31 17.56 0.42
N ALA A 117 -2.22 18.32 0.27
CA ALA A 117 -2.29 19.66 -0.31
C ALA A 117 -2.72 19.62 -1.78
N ALA A 118 -2.14 18.71 -2.58
CA ALA A 118 -2.51 18.53 -3.99
C ALA A 118 -3.98 18.09 -4.14
N LYS A 119 -4.44 17.16 -3.29
CA LYS A 119 -5.84 16.73 -3.26
C LYS A 119 -6.78 17.91 -2.96
N LYS A 120 -6.51 18.68 -1.90
CA LYS A 120 -7.36 19.85 -1.55
C LYS A 120 -7.42 20.86 -2.70
N LYS A 121 -6.29 21.13 -3.36
CA LYS A 121 -6.24 22.01 -4.53
C LYS A 121 -7.07 21.47 -5.70
N ALA A 122 -6.96 20.18 -6.00
CA ALA A 122 -7.76 19.54 -7.06
C ALA A 122 -9.27 19.62 -6.75
N LEU A 123 -9.69 19.33 -5.52
CA LEU A 123 -11.10 19.42 -5.10
C LEU A 123 -11.62 20.86 -5.19
N THR A 124 -10.79 21.85 -4.85
CA THR A 124 -11.11 23.28 -4.98
C THR A 124 -11.32 23.65 -6.45
N ASN A 125 -10.42 23.24 -7.33
CA ASN A 125 -10.53 23.50 -8.77
C ASN A 125 -11.77 22.83 -9.38
N THR A 126 -12.11 21.61 -8.96
CA THR A 126 -13.35 20.94 -9.39
C THR A 126 -14.59 21.72 -8.95
N CYS A 127 -14.61 22.24 -7.73
CA CYS A 127 -15.71 23.07 -7.25
C CYS A 127 -15.86 24.35 -8.08
N ILE A 128 -14.75 25.04 -8.36
CA ILE A 128 -14.75 26.24 -9.22
C ILE A 128 -15.24 25.91 -10.63
N ASN A 129 -14.84 24.76 -11.19
CA ASN A 129 -15.31 24.32 -12.49
C ASN A 129 -16.83 24.04 -12.50
N ASN A 130 -17.35 23.43 -11.43
CA ASN A 130 -18.79 23.23 -11.28
C ASN A 130 -19.54 24.58 -11.20
N LEU A 131 -18.99 25.57 -10.47
CA LEU A 131 -19.55 26.91 -10.42
C LEU A 131 -19.60 27.56 -11.82
N ARG A 132 -18.54 27.40 -12.63
CA ARG A 132 -18.53 27.89 -14.02
C ARG A 132 -19.59 27.22 -14.90
N GLN A 133 -19.80 25.91 -14.73
CA GLN A 133 -20.85 25.19 -15.46
C GLN A 133 -22.24 25.65 -15.04
N ILE A 134 -22.46 25.86 -13.75
CA ILE A 134 -23.71 26.42 -13.23
C ILE A 134 -23.94 27.82 -13.78
N ASP A 135 -22.92 28.67 -13.79
CA ASP A 135 -23.03 30.03 -14.30
C ASP A 135 -23.36 30.06 -15.81
N ALA A 136 -22.65 29.26 -16.60
CA ALA A 136 -22.96 29.08 -18.02
C ALA A 136 -24.40 28.55 -18.24
N ALA A 137 -24.83 27.56 -17.44
CA ALA A 137 -26.19 27.03 -17.50
C ALA A 137 -27.25 28.09 -17.14
N LYS A 138 -26.99 28.94 -16.14
CA LYS A 138 -27.88 30.05 -15.76
C LYS A 138 -28.03 31.06 -16.90
N ASN A 139 -26.91 31.45 -17.50
CA ASN A 139 -26.89 32.39 -18.62
C ASN A 139 -27.63 31.81 -19.83
N GLN A 140 -27.43 30.53 -20.14
CA GLN A 140 -28.15 29.84 -21.21
C GLN A 140 -29.66 29.77 -20.95
N TRP A 141 -30.06 29.37 -19.74
CA TRP A 141 -31.47 29.32 -19.35
C TRP A 141 -32.15 30.69 -19.46
N ALA A 142 -31.46 31.75 -19.03
CA ALA A 142 -31.98 33.11 -19.09
C ALA A 142 -32.19 33.58 -20.53
N LEU A 143 -31.26 33.25 -21.43
CA LEU A 143 -31.34 33.56 -22.86
C LEU A 143 -32.50 32.83 -23.53
N GLU A 144 -32.68 31.54 -23.27
CA GLU A 144 -33.73 30.73 -23.91
C GLU A 144 -35.14 31.05 -23.40
N ASN A 145 -35.27 31.42 -22.13
CA ASN A 145 -36.57 31.72 -21.51
C ASN A 145 -36.91 33.22 -21.49
N ALA A 146 -36.10 34.05 -22.16
CA ALA A 146 -36.22 35.51 -22.17
C ALA A 146 -36.41 36.11 -20.77
N LYS A 147 -35.65 35.60 -19.79
CA LYS A 147 -35.75 36.03 -18.38
C LYS A 147 -34.90 37.28 -18.14
N SER A 148 -35.33 38.11 -17.20
CA SER A 148 -34.51 39.24 -16.74
C SER A 148 -33.31 38.76 -15.94
N LEU A 149 -32.28 39.61 -15.83
CA LEU A 149 -31.08 39.33 -15.04
C LEU A 149 -31.37 39.16 -13.54
N ASP A 150 -32.54 39.60 -13.08
CA ASP A 150 -32.98 39.49 -11.68
C ASP A 150 -33.75 38.17 -11.40
N ALA A 151 -34.05 37.39 -12.44
CA ALA A 151 -34.72 36.11 -12.27
C ALA A 151 -33.80 35.11 -11.54
N MET A 152 -34.36 34.39 -10.57
CA MET A 152 -33.69 33.28 -9.90
C MET A 152 -34.09 31.95 -10.54
N PRO A 153 -33.15 31.20 -11.12
CA PRO A 153 -33.41 29.86 -11.63
C PRO A 153 -33.58 28.85 -10.50
N THR A 154 -34.39 27.82 -10.72
CA THR A 154 -34.47 26.65 -9.83
C THR A 154 -33.52 25.55 -10.28
N GLU A 155 -33.21 24.57 -9.41
CA GLU A 155 -32.33 23.45 -9.78
C GLU A 155 -32.91 22.59 -10.91
N GLN A 156 -34.25 22.53 -11.01
CA GLN A 156 -34.97 21.81 -12.05
C GLN A 156 -34.79 22.48 -13.42
N ASP A 157 -34.77 23.82 -13.44
CA ASP A 157 -34.57 24.61 -14.66
C ASP A 157 -33.17 24.48 -15.23
N LEU A 158 -32.15 24.31 -14.36
CA LEU A 158 -30.75 24.20 -14.76
C LEU A 158 -30.32 22.77 -15.10
N LYS A 159 -31.06 21.77 -14.62
CA LYS A 159 -30.79 20.35 -14.89
C LYS A 159 -30.59 20.02 -16.38
N PRO A 160 -31.38 20.53 -17.35
CA PRO A 160 -31.16 20.23 -18.76
C PRO A 160 -29.90 20.88 -19.36
N TYR A 161 -29.38 21.94 -18.75
CA TYR A 161 -28.21 22.70 -19.25
C TYR A 161 -26.88 22.22 -18.67
N LEU A 162 -26.92 21.34 -17.67
CA LEU A 162 -25.74 20.75 -17.06
C LEU A 162 -25.39 19.44 -17.79
N ALA A 163 -24.10 19.21 -18.03
CA ALA A 163 -23.62 18.02 -18.75
C ALA A 163 -23.84 16.70 -17.98
N GLY A 164 -24.31 16.74 -16.73
CA GLY A 164 -24.51 15.58 -15.86
C GLY A 164 -25.98 15.27 -15.60
N ILE A 165 -26.28 13.98 -15.36
CA ILE A 165 -27.63 13.50 -15.01
C ILE A 165 -28.13 14.11 -13.69
N ASN A 166 -27.19 14.48 -12.80
CA ASN A 166 -27.46 15.02 -11.47
C ASN A 166 -26.83 16.40 -11.32
N PHE A 167 -27.47 17.23 -10.48
CA PHE A 167 -26.90 18.51 -10.09
C PHE A 167 -25.55 18.28 -9.37
N PRO A 168 -24.48 19.02 -9.75
CA PRO A 168 -23.16 18.81 -9.18
C PRO A 168 -23.19 19.03 -7.67
N LYS A 169 -22.49 18.19 -6.93
CA LYS A 169 -22.27 18.37 -5.48
C LYS A 169 -20.86 18.89 -5.24
N CYS A 170 -20.67 19.72 -4.22
CA CYS A 170 -19.31 20.15 -3.87
C CYS A 170 -18.53 18.95 -3.34
N PRO A 171 -17.32 18.68 -3.88
CA PRO A 171 -16.50 17.56 -3.42
C PRO A 171 -15.95 17.74 -1.99
N LEU A 172 -16.08 18.94 -1.42
CA LEU A 172 -15.73 19.25 -0.03
C LEU A 172 -16.93 19.23 0.94
N GLY A 173 -18.14 18.92 0.45
CA GLY A 173 -19.35 18.82 1.28
C GLY A 173 -20.23 20.07 1.31
N GLY A 174 -19.84 21.14 0.63
CA GLY A 174 -20.66 22.35 0.50
C GLY A 174 -21.87 22.22 -0.43
N SER A 175 -22.84 23.11 -0.24
CA SER A 175 -23.94 23.35 -1.16
C SER A 175 -23.65 24.55 -2.09
N TYR A 176 -24.22 24.54 -3.29
CA TYR A 176 -24.18 25.65 -4.22
C TYR A 176 -25.41 26.54 -4.05
N LYS A 177 -25.22 27.85 -4.10
CA LYS A 177 -26.29 28.86 -4.16
C LYS A 177 -26.29 29.47 -5.55
N LEU A 178 -27.40 29.34 -6.25
CA LEU A 178 -27.53 29.79 -7.65
C LEU A 178 -27.52 31.32 -7.77
N ASN A 179 -28.17 32.02 -6.84
CA ASN A 179 -28.43 33.47 -6.89
C ASN A 179 -29.16 33.90 -8.18
N ALA A 180 -29.48 35.20 -8.29
CA ALA A 180 -30.04 35.76 -9.52
C ALA A 180 -29.05 35.60 -10.69
N VAL A 181 -29.52 35.66 -11.94
CA VAL A 181 -28.65 35.54 -13.13
C VAL A 181 -27.52 36.59 -13.11
N LYS A 182 -27.78 37.81 -12.64
CA LYS A 182 -26.79 38.90 -12.49
C LYS A 182 -25.66 38.61 -11.51
N LEU A 183 -25.88 37.71 -10.54
CA LEU A 183 -24.95 37.43 -9.46
C LEU A 183 -24.31 36.06 -9.65
N ASP A 184 -23.01 35.96 -9.45
CA ASP A 184 -22.30 34.70 -9.59
C ASP A 184 -22.85 33.64 -8.61
N PRO A 185 -22.93 32.36 -9.03
CA PRO A 185 -23.23 31.28 -8.12
C PRO A 185 -22.11 31.15 -7.08
N THR A 186 -22.48 30.91 -5.82
CA THR A 186 -21.52 30.82 -4.70
C THR A 186 -21.57 29.44 -4.06
N CYS A 187 -20.44 29.00 -3.51
CA CYS A 187 -20.40 27.81 -2.66
C CYS A 187 -20.35 28.21 -1.18
N THR A 188 -20.96 27.40 -0.31
CA THR A 188 -20.90 27.60 1.16
C THR A 188 -19.47 27.45 1.72
N GLU A 189 -18.58 26.76 1.00
CA GLU A 189 -17.18 26.54 1.42
C GLU A 189 -16.31 27.78 1.22
N LYS A 190 -15.47 28.09 2.22
CA LYS A 190 -14.59 29.28 2.22
C LYS A 190 -13.51 29.16 1.13
N GLY A 191 -13.39 30.19 0.29
CA GLY A 191 -12.37 30.29 -0.76
C GLY A 191 -12.77 29.70 -2.12
N HIS A 192 -14.03 29.29 -2.26
CA HIS A 192 -14.58 28.73 -3.49
C HIS A 192 -15.52 29.74 -4.15
N HIS A 193 -14.95 30.78 -4.75
CA HIS A 193 -15.71 31.79 -5.50
C HIS A 193 -15.17 31.90 -6.92
N LEU A 194 -16.04 32.30 -7.84
CA LEU A 194 -15.63 32.75 -9.16
C LEU A 194 -15.03 34.15 -8.96
N SER A 195 -13.70 34.25 -9.04
CA SER A 195 -13.02 35.54 -9.15
C SER A 195 -13.00 35.92 -10.62
N HIS A 196 -13.75 36.96 -10.97
CA HIS A 196 -13.87 37.45 -12.34
C HIS A 196 -12.73 38.41 -12.71
#